data_AF-A0AAD7S8Q7-F1
#
_entry.id   AF-A0AAD7S8Q7-F1
#
_cell.length_a   1.000
_cell.length_b   1.000
_cell.length_c   1.000
_cell.angle_alpha   90.00
_cell.angle_beta   90.00
_cell.angle_gamma   90.00
#
_symmetry.space_group_name_H-M   'P 1'
#
loop_
_entity.id
_entity.type
_entity.pdbx_description
1 polymer ?
#
loop_
_entity_poly.entity_id
_entity_poly.type
_entity_poly.pdbx_seq_one_letter_code
_entity_poly.pdbx_strand_id
1 'polypeptide(L)'
;MRTMWFSVLPILLFYHTIFLNAGDQHTPVTGVHCPPLQVEDWRFPQNARHNITGFDLVQRFSLLERPEVEKIWNSKGSVIVRLGKVSISSPTSQVFPHGLPEEITLVFTLLLRKRMVQDQVHLLQVSDEHDNSQFSLDVNGAGQTLSLRWAQGAGMWRI
;
A
#
# COMPACT_ATOMS: atom_id res chain seq x y z
N MET A 1 29.43 -76.02 -27.08
CA MET A 1 28.67 -74.76 -27.30
C MET A 1 28.57 -74.07 -25.93
N ARG A 2 29.52 -73.16 -25.61
CA ARG A 2 29.43 -71.69 -25.73
C ARG A 2 28.25 -71.09 -24.93
N THR A 3 28.36 -70.18 -23.97
CA THR A 3 29.41 -69.58 -23.11
C THR A 3 28.61 -68.61 -22.21
N MET A 4 28.80 -68.65 -20.88
CA MET A 4 28.22 -67.69 -19.94
C MET A 4 28.78 -66.28 -20.21
N TRP A 5 27.93 -65.27 -20.17
CA TRP A 5 28.35 -63.86 -20.08
C TRP A 5 27.82 -63.28 -18.77
N PHE A 6 28.73 -63.09 -17.82
CA PHE A 6 28.60 -62.06 -16.80
C PHE A 6 29.23 -60.78 -17.36
N SER A 7 28.52 -59.67 -17.30
CA SER A 7 29.15 -58.34 -17.42
C SER A 7 28.39 -57.36 -16.52
N VAL A 8 29.02 -57.20 -15.36
CA VAL A 8 29.15 -56.03 -14.49
C VAL A 8 28.49 -54.74 -15.00
N LEU A 9 27.67 -54.13 -14.14
CA LEU A 9 27.22 -52.74 -14.25
C LEU A 9 28.41 -51.78 -14.47
N PRO A 10 28.13 -50.60 -15.05
CA PRO A 10 28.46 -49.41 -14.29
C PRO A 10 27.20 -48.59 -14.06
N ILE A 11 26.89 -48.48 -12.77
CA ILE A 11 26.19 -47.41 -12.07
C ILE A 11 26.05 -46.17 -12.96
N LEU A 12 24.90 -46.09 -13.64
CA LEU A 12 24.43 -44.86 -14.25
C LEU A 12 24.18 -43.89 -13.10
N LEU A 13 25.18 -43.04 -12.87
CA LEU A 13 25.03 -41.66 -12.48
C LEU A 13 23.88 -41.46 -11.48
N PHE A 14 24.13 -41.81 -10.20
CA PHE A 14 23.60 -40.99 -9.12
C PHE A 14 24.16 -39.60 -9.34
N TYR A 15 23.48 -38.84 -10.21
CA TYR A 15 23.61 -37.42 -10.34
C TYR A 15 23.47 -36.88 -8.93
N HIS A 16 24.61 -36.47 -8.36
CA HIS A 16 24.65 -35.48 -7.32
C HIS A 16 23.97 -34.22 -7.87
N THR A 17 22.66 -34.14 -7.71
CA THR A 17 21.92 -32.88 -7.72
C THR A 17 21.39 -32.65 -6.32
N ILE A 18 22.33 -32.49 -5.39
CA ILE A 18 22.13 -31.57 -4.27
C ILE A 18 22.90 -30.33 -4.68
N PHE A 19 22.26 -29.47 -5.48
CA PHE A 19 22.68 -28.08 -5.60
C PHE A 19 21.45 -27.23 -5.34
N LEU A 20 21.49 -26.64 -4.15
CA LEU A 20 20.84 -25.43 -3.69
C LEU A 20 19.46 -25.16 -4.32
N ASN A 21 18.43 -25.23 -3.47
CA ASN A 21 17.42 -24.19 -3.48
C ASN A 21 18.17 -22.86 -3.50
N ALA A 22 18.36 -22.29 -4.68
CA ALA A 22 18.47 -20.85 -4.81
C ALA A 22 17.14 -20.36 -4.26
N GLY A 23 17.14 -20.04 -2.95
CA GLY A 23 16.16 -19.11 -2.43
C GLY A 23 16.20 -17.95 -3.39
N ASP A 24 15.09 -17.77 -4.10
CA ASP A 24 14.87 -16.68 -5.01
C ASP A 24 15.09 -15.42 -4.17
N GLN A 25 16.33 -14.92 -4.17
CA GLN A 25 16.64 -13.62 -3.64
C GLN A 25 15.84 -12.71 -4.54
N HIS A 26 14.64 -12.34 -4.08
CA HIS A 26 13.92 -11.17 -4.54
C HIS A 26 14.97 -10.07 -4.57
N THR A 27 15.51 -9.84 -5.76
CA THR A 27 16.22 -8.63 -6.05
C THR A 27 15.15 -7.56 -5.82
N PRO A 28 15.35 -6.65 -4.85
CA PRO A 28 14.38 -5.58 -4.65
C PRO A 28 14.29 -4.90 -6.00
N VAL A 29 13.11 -4.96 -6.62
CA VAL A 29 12.80 -4.23 -7.85
C VAL A 29 13.33 -2.83 -7.59
N THR A 30 14.34 -2.42 -8.36
CA THR A 30 15.06 -1.16 -8.20
C THR A 30 14.07 -0.08 -7.79
N GLY A 31 14.20 0.36 -6.53
CA GLY A 31 13.12 0.94 -5.75
C GLY A 31 12.34 1.96 -6.55
N VAL A 32 11.05 1.71 -6.73
CA VAL A 32 10.14 2.70 -7.29
C VAL A 32 10.18 3.91 -6.36
N HIS A 33 10.81 4.98 -6.83
CA HIS A 33 10.98 6.17 -6.02
C HIS A 33 9.63 6.87 -5.90
N CYS A 34 9.20 7.15 -4.67
CA CYS A 34 8.02 7.98 -4.45
C CYS A 34 8.22 9.35 -5.12
N PRO A 35 7.17 9.93 -5.73
CA PRO A 35 7.31 11.23 -6.40
C PRO A 35 7.57 12.33 -5.37
N PRO A 36 8.28 13.42 -5.75
CA PRO A 36 8.50 14.55 -4.86
C PRO A 36 7.16 15.16 -4.45
N LEU A 37 7.01 15.44 -3.15
CA LEU A 37 5.78 15.94 -2.57
C LEU A 37 6.01 17.31 -1.95
N GLN A 38 5.22 18.30 -2.39
CA GLN A 38 5.15 19.60 -1.72
C GLN A 38 4.22 19.48 -0.52
N VAL A 39 4.73 19.84 0.66
CA VAL A 39 3.98 19.80 1.91
C VAL A 39 3.89 21.19 2.51
N GLU A 40 2.78 21.50 3.16
CA GLU A 40 2.67 22.74 3.93
C GLU A 40 3.65 22.71 5.11
N ASP A 41 4.32 23.84 5.36
CA ASP A 41 5.41 23.94 6.34
C ASP A 41 5.03 23.43 7.73
N TRP A 42 3.77 23.56 8.15
CA TRP A 42 3.34 23.13 9.50
C TRP A 42 3.11 21.62 9.63
N ARG A 43 2.99 20.87 8.53
CA ARG A 43 2.62 19.44 8.56
C ARG A 43 3.77 18.53 9.02
N PHE A 44 5.01 18.97 8.84
CA PHE A 44 6.20 18.18 9.19
C PHE A 44 7.18 19.00 10.07
N PRO A 45 7.86 18.34 11.03
CA PRO A 45 8.89 19.00 11.83
C PRO A 45 10.03 19.49 10.93
N GLN A 46 10.68 20.62 11.27
CA GLN A 46 11.58 21.38 10.38
C GLN A 46 12.69 20.56 9.73
N ASN A 47 13.23 19.58 10.45
CA ASN A 47 14.26 18.66 10.01
C ASN A 47 13.80 17.64 8.97
N ALA A 48 12.50 17.39 8.84
CA ALA A 48 11.92 16.43 7.89
C ALA A 48 11.37 17.09 6.61
N ARG A 49 11.46 18.42 6.47
CA ARG A 49 10.79 19.18 5.39
C ARG A 49 11.46 19.11 4.01
N HIS A 50 12.70 18.64 3.94
CA HIS A 50 13.45 18.58 2.69
C HIS A 50 13.36 17.17 2.11
N ASN A 51 13.15 17.06 0.80
CA ASN A 51 13.11 15.80 0.05
C ASN A 51 12.00 14.82 0.48
N ILE A 52 10.85 15.33 0.92
CA ILE A 52 9.69 14.47 1.17
C ILE A 52 9.18 13.95 -0.17
N THR A 53 9.08 12.64 -0.27
CA THR A 53 8.49 11.95 -1.41
C THR A 53 7.25 11.20 -0.96
N GLY A 54 6.19 11.21 -1.77
CA GLY A 54 4.96 10.49 -1.45
C GLY A 54 3.78 10.92 -2.29
N PHE A 55 2.59 10.49 -1.89
CA PHE A 55 1.34 10.76 -2.58
C PHE A 55 0.45 11.62 -1.68
N ASP A 56 0.01 12.77 -2.17
CA ASP A 56 -1.08 13.52 -1.53
C ASP A 56 -2.43 12.97 -2.01
N LEU A 57 -3.17 12.33 -1.11
CA LEU A 57 -4.48 11.76 -1.43
C LEU A 57 -5.51 12.84 -1.80
N VAL A 58 -5.39 14.06 -1.25
CA VAL A 58 -6.27 15.18 -1.63
C VAL A 58 -6.09 15.51 -3.11
N GLN A 59 -4.84 15.50 -3.58
CA GLN A 59 -4.50 15.72 -4.98
C GLN A 59 -4.86 14.51 -5.85
N ARG A 60 -4.50 13.28 -5.43
CA ARG A 60 -4.69 12.06 -6.24
C ARG A 60 -6.15 11.72 -6.50
N PHE A 61 -7.05 12.06 -5.57
CA PHE A 61 -8.50 11.92 -5.76
C PHE A 61 -9.17 13.17 -6.35
N SER A 62 -8.38 14.19 -6.71
CA SER A 62 -8.84 15.50 -7.18
C SER A 62 -9.93 16.10 -6.28
N LEU A 63 -9.78 15.98 -4.96
CA LEU A 63 -10.83 16.35 -4.01
C LEU A 63 -11.19 17.83 -4.09
N LEU A 64 -10.22 18.69 -4.42
CA LEU A 64 -10.45 20.11 -4.59
C LEU A 64 -11.16 20.45 -5.91
N GLU A 65 -11.29 19.53 -6.85
CA GLU A 65 -11.97 19.77 -8.13
C GLU A 65 -13.42 19.26 -8.11
N ARG A 66 -13.76 18.42 -7.12
CA ARG A 66 -15.08 17.82 -6.97
C ARG A 66 -16.09 18.82 -6.39
N PRO A 67 -17.22 19.11 -7.07
CA PRO A 67 -18.22 20.05 -6.59
C PRO A 67 -18.95 19.58 -5.32
N GLU A 68 -18.98 18.28 -5.06
CA GLU A 68 -19.63 17.68 -3.89
C GLU A 68 -18.79 17.82 -2.61
N VAL A 69 -17.53 18.22 -2.74
CA VAL A 69 -16.58 18.36 -1.64
C VAL A 69 -16.54 19.82 -1.19
N GLU A 70 -16.89 20.03 0.07
CA GLU A 70 -16.87 21.38 0.66
C GLU A 70 -15.43 21.75 1.07
N LYS A 71 -14.99 22.92 0.61
CA LYS A 71 -13.67 23.51 0.94
C LYS A 71 -13.84 24.54 2.03
N ILE A 72 -13.11 24.37 3.12
CA ILE A 72 -13.11 25.32 4.24
C ILE A 72 -11.72 25.94 4.29
N TRP A 73 -11.63 27.22 3.95
CA TRP A 73 -10.38 27.97 3.95
C TRP A 73 -10.05 28.47 5.36
N ASN A 74 -8.83 28.23 5.80
CA ASN A 74 -8.28 28.82 7.00
C ASN A 74 -7.74 30.23 6.69
N SER A 75 -7.82 31.16 7.65
CA SER A 75 -7.19 32.48 7.55
C SER A 75 -5.67 32.40 7.36
N LYS A 76 -5.06 31.27 7.70
CA LYS A 76 -3.63 30.96 7.44
C LYS A 76 -3.33 30.42 6.04
N GLY A 77 -4.32 30.32 5.15
CA GLY A 77 -4.15 29.86 3.77
C GLY A 77 -4.24 28.35 3.54
N SER A 78 -4.35 27.53 4.60
CA SER A 78 -4.55 26.09 4.46
C SER A 78 -6.02 25.75 4.15
N VAL A 79 -6.26 24.70 3.35
CA VAL A 79 -7.60 24.22 3.01
C VAL A 79 -7.94 22.96 3.79
N ILE A 80 -9.09 22.97 4.46
CA ILE A 80 -9.69 21.78 5.06
C ILE A 80 -10.75 21.26 4.08
N VAL A 81 -10.68 19.96 3.79
CA VAL A 81 -11.56 19.30 2.83
C VAL A 81 -12.60 18.49 3.60
N ARG A 82 -13.89 18.76 3.37
CA ARG A 82 -15.00 18.07 4.03
C ARG A 82 -15.74 17.19 3.04
N LEU A 83 -15.63 15.87 3.22
CA LEU A 83 -16.18 14.85 2.30
C LEU A 83 -17.70 14.64 2.41
N GLY A 84 -18.31 14.98 3.53
CA GLY A 84 -19.76 14.83 3.70
C GLY A 84 -20.21 13.36 3.66
N LYS A 85 -21.15 13.04 2.76
CA LYS A 85 -21.65 11.67 2.51
C LYS A 85 -21.08 11.06 1.20
N VAL A 86 -20.10 11.72 0.59
CA VAL A 86 -19.56 11.32 -0.71
C VAL A 86 -18.63 10.12 -0.50
N SER A 87 -18.88 9.03 -1.21
CA SER A 87 -17.90 7.95 -1.35
C SER A 87 -16.87 8.36 -2.40
N ILE A 88 -15.60 8.35 -2.01
CA ILE A 88 -14.49 8.67 -2.90
C ILE A 88 -13.74 7.37 -3.15
N SER A 89 -13.84 6.88 -4.39
CA SER A 89 -13.08 5.75 -4.87
C SER A 89 -12.47 6.08 -6.24
N SER A 90 -11.36 5.43 -6.56
CA SER A 90 -10.67 5.54 -7.83
C SER A 90 -9.89 4.25 -8.07
N PRO A 91 -9.65 3.85 -9.34
CA PRO A 91 -8.83 2.69 -9.62
C PRO A 91 -7.47 2.79 -8.95
N THR A 92 -7.03 1.71 -8.29
CA THR A 92 -5.76 1.68 -7.53
C THR A 92 -4.59 2.07 -8.42
N SER A 93 -4.57 1.65 -9.70
CA SER A 93 -3.55 2.00 -10.68
C SER A 93 -3.47 3.50 -11.01
N GLN A 94 -4.51 4.29 -10.77
CA GLN A 94 -4.48 5.75 -10.97
C GLN A 94 -3.92 6.49 -9.76
N VAL A 95 -4.18 5.97 -8.55
CA VAL A 95 -3.72 6.56 -7.30
C VAL A 95 -2.28 6.12 -6.99
N PHE A 96 -2.01 4.83 -7.14
CA PHE A 96 -0.75 4.15 -6.87
C PHE A 96 -0.33 3.31 -8.10
N PRO A 97 0.22 3.94 -9.16
CA PRO A 97 0.52 3.29 -10.44
C PRO A 97 1.54 2.14 -10.35
N HIS A 98 2.29 2.08 -9.25
CA HIS A 98 3.29 1.06 -8.98
C HIS A 98 2.97 0.26 -7.71
N GLY A 99 1.73 0.35 -7.23
CA GLY A 99 1.30 -0.27 -5.97
C GLY A 99 1.82 0.47 -4.75
N LEU A 100 1.58 -0.13 -3.58
CA LEU A 100 2.13 0.34 -2.32
C LEU A 100 3.51 -0.31 -2.10
N PRO A 101 4.53 0.46 -1.68
CA PRO A 101 5.85 -0.09 -1.36
C PRO A 101 5.81 -0.99 -0.11
N GLU A 102 6.88 -1.77 0.10
CA GLU A 102 7.04 -2.65 1.26
C GLU A 102 6.98 -1.89 2.59
N GLU A 103 7.57 -0.69 2.61
CA GLU A 103 7.52 0.23 3.73
C GLU A 103 6.71 1.47 3.35
N ILE A 104 5.70 1.78 4.17
CA ILE A 104 4.85 2.95 3.99
C ILE A 104 4.81 3.80 5.25
N THR A 105 4.64 5.10 5.06
CA THR A 105 4.24 6.03 6.13
C THR A 105 2.92 6.66 5.73
N LEU A 106 1.93 6.58 6.62
CA LEU A 106 0.61 7.17 6.43
C LEU A 106 0.47 8.38 7.35
N VAL A 107 0.13 9.53 6.77
CA VAL A 107 -0.08 10.76 7.53
C VAL A 107 -1.49 11.28 7.27
N PHE A 108 -2.33 11.26 8.31
CA PHE A 108 -3.69 11.76 8.27
C PHE A 108 -3.89 12.83 9.34
N THR A 109 -4.53 13.94 8.97
CA THR A 109 -5.04 14.94 9.92
C THR A 109 -6.55 15.02 9.74
N LEU A 110 -7.29 14.64 10.77
CA LEU A 110 -8.73 14.40 10.65
C LEU A 110 -9.50 15.16 11.73
N LEU A 111 -10.68 15.66 11.36
CA LEU A 111 -11.69 16.15 12.28
C LEU A 111 -12.97 15.35 12.08
N LEU A 112 -13.27 14.46 13.02
CA LEU A 112 -14.47 13.63 12.98
C LEU A 112 -15.63 14.36 13.67
N ARG A 113 -16.82 14.33 13.05
CA ARG A 113 -18.03 14.86 13.70
C ARG A 113 -18.36 13.97 14.90
N LYS A 114 -18.88 14.56 16.00
CA LYS A 114 -19.22 13.84 17.24
C LYS A 114 -20.02 12.55 17.02
N ARG A 115 -20.97 12.54 16.08
CA ARG A 115 -21.75 11.33 15.75
C ARG A 115 -20.90 10.20 15.17
N MET A 116 -19.88 10.51 14.36
CA MET A 116 -18.99 9.52 13.75
C MET A 116 -17.86 9.07 14.68
N VAL A 117 -17.73 9.68 15.86
CA VAL A 117 -16.79 9.23 16.89
C VAL A 117 -17.19 7.87 17.47
N GLN A 118 -18.41 7.38 17.20
CA GLN A 118 -18.83 6.03 17.58
C GLN A 118 -18.86 5.06 16.39
N ASP A 119 -18.75 5.58 15.16
CA ASP A 119 -18.85 4.77 13.95
C ASP A 119 -17.51 4.10 13.62
N GLN A 120 -17.58 3.05 12.80
CA GLN A 120 -16.40 2.53 12.11
C GLN A 120 -16.19 3.35 10.83
N VAL A 121 -15.00 3.93 10.69
CA VAL A 121 -14.64 4.80 9.56
C VAL A 121 -13.41 4.25 8.85
N HIS A 122 -13.57 3.90 7.57
CA HIS A 122 -12.47 3.55 6.68
C HIS A 122 -11.80 4.83 6.19
N LEU A 123 -10.56 5.10 6.63
CA LEU A 123 -9.81 6.29 6.22
C LEU A 123 -9.16 6.11 4.84
N LEU A 124 -8.65 4.91 4.59
CA LEU A 124 -8.09 4.50 3.33
C LEU A 124 -8.28 2.99 3.20
N GLN A 125 -8.82 2.55 2.08
CA GLN A 125 -9.01 1.14 1.77
C GLN A 125 -8.59 0.88 0.33
N VAL A 126 -7.89 -0.22 0.11
CA VAL A 126 -7.60 -0.77 -1.21
C VAL A 126 -8.26 -2.14 -1.26
N SER A 127 -9.21 -2.30 -2.17
CA SER A 127 -9.90 -3.57 -2.42
C SER A 127 -9.50 -4.16 -3.77
N ASP A 128 -9.70 -5.47 -3.93
CA ASP A 128 -9.67 -6.12 -5.24
C ASP A 128 -10.96 -5.87 -6.03
N GLU A 129 -11.06 -6.46 -7.23
CA GLU A 129 -12.24 -6.35 -8.10
C GLU A 129 -13.52 -6.93 -7.51
N HIS A 130 -13.42 -7.78 -6.48
CA HIS A 130 -14.53 -8.41 -5.77
C HIS A 130 -14.85 -7.69 -4.45
N ASP A 131 -14.30 -6.50 -4.23
CA ASP A 131 -14.42 -5.69 -3.02
C ASP A 131 -13.82 -6.34 -1.75
N ASN A 132 -12.91 -7.30 -1.91
CA ASN A 132 -12.14 -7.82 -0.78
C ASN A 132 -11.03 -6.85 -0.41
N SER A 133 -11.01 -6.41 0.84
CA SER A 133 -9.98 -5.49 1.35
C SER A 133 -8.60 -6.14 1.38
N GLN A 134 -7.68 -5.63 0.56
CA GLN A 134 -6.28 -6.01 0.53
C GLN A 134 -5.44 -5.18 1.52
N PHE A 135 -5.86 -3.94 1.75
CA PHE A 135 -5.26 -3.00 2.71
C PHE A 135 -6.34 -2.10 3.29
N SER A 136 -6.31 -1.86 4.59
CA SER A 136 -7.17 -0.85 5.21
C SER A 136 -6.52 -0.13 6.38
N LEU A 137 -6.83 1.16 6.50
CA LEU A 137 -6.61 1.96 7.69
C LEU A 137 -7.97 2.42 8.23
N ASP A 138 -8.32 1.94 9.42
CA ASP A 138 -9.65 2.07 9.97
C ASP A 138 -9.62 2.73 11.36
N VAL A 139 -10.56 3.63 11.61
CA VAL A 139 -10.85 4.15 12.95
C VAL A 139 -12.13 3.49 13.45
N ASN A 140 -12.03 2.72 14.53
CA ASN A 140 -13.19 2.25 15.26
C ASN A 140 -13.47 3.22 16.40
N GLY A 141 -14.51 4.03 16.22
CA GLY A 141 -14.91 5.04 17.18
C GLY A 141 -15.36 4.47 18.53
N ALA A 142 -16.23 3.46 18.51
CA ALA A 142 -16.73 2.81 19.73
C ALA A 142 -15.62 2.11 20.51
N GLY A 143 -14.73 1.42 19.81
CA GLY A 143 -13.57 0.75 20.40
C GLY A 143 -12.40 1.67 20.71
N GLN A 144 -12.44 2.93 20.25
CA GLN A 144 -11.33 3.89 20.31
C GLN A 144 -10.01 3.34 19.76
N THR A 145 -10.08 2.55 18.68
CA THR A 145 -8.89 1.92 18.09
C THR A 145 -8.62 2.44 16.69
N LEU A 146 -7.32 2.53 16.37
CA LEU A 146 -6.82 2.66 15.01
C LEU A 146 -6.31 1.29 14.57
N SER A 147 -6.84 0.76 13.48
CA SER A 147 -6.46 -0.54 12.93
C SER A 147 -5.80 -0.36 11.57
N LEU A 148 -4.61 -0.94 11.41
CA LEU A 148 -3.97 -1.14 10.12
C LEU A 148 -4.06 -2.62 9.76
N ARG A 149 -4.61 -2.94 8.59
CA ARG A 149 -4.82 -4.32 8.14
C ARG A 149 -4.25 -4.52 6.75
N TRP A 150 -3.72 -5.72 6.52
CA TRP A 150 -3.20 -6.18 5.24
C TRP A 150 -3.61 -7.63 5.02
N ALA A 151 -3.94 -8.00 3.79
CA ALA A 151 -4.17 -9.39 3.43
C ALA A 151 -2.85 -10.19 3.49
N GLN A 152 -2.86 -11.37 4.10
CA GLN A 152 -1.70 -12.27 4.10
C GLN A 152 -1.39 -12.70 2.66
N GLY A 153 -0.14 -12.52 2.21
CA GLY A 153 0.28 -12.78 0.83
C GLY A 153 0.20 -11.57 -0.11
N ALA A 154 -0.24 -10.41 0.37
CA ALA A 154 -0.29 -9.15 -0.40
C ALA A 154 1.09 -8.49 -0.63
N GLY A 155 2.20 -9.14 -0.25
CA GLY A 155 3.56 -8.70 -0.60
C GLY A 155 3.80 -8.62 -2.12
N MET A 156 2.83 -9.06 -2.93
CA MET A 156 2.78 -8.91 -4.37
C MET A 156 1.46 -8.21 -4.74
N TRP A 157 1.40 -6.89 -4.58
CA TRP A 157 0.31 -6.06 -5.08
C TRP A 157 0.19 -6.24 -6.59
N ARG A 158 -0.81 -7.02 -7.05
CA ARG A 158 -1.18 -7.11 -8.46
C ARG A 158 -2.13 -5.96 -8.75
N ILE A 159 -1.61 -4.95 -9.44
CA ILE A 159 -2.40 -3.84 -9.99
C ILE A 159 -2.98 -4.23 -11.34
#